data_AF-A0A1F3JRW7-F1
#
_entry.id   AF-A0A1F3JRW7-F1
#
_cell.length_a   1.000
_cell.length_b   1.000
_cell.length_c   1.000
_cell.angle_alpha   90.00
_cell.angle_beta   90.00
_cell.angle_gamma   90.00
#
_symmetry.space_group_name_H-M   'P 1'
#
loop_
_entity.id
_entity.type
_entity.pdbx_description
1 polymer ?
#
loop_
_entity_poly.entity_id
_entity_poly.type
_entity_poly.pdbx_seq_one_letter_code
_entity_poly.pdbx_strand_id
1 'polypeptide(L)' 'MKKIIFLIVIISSVSFSSCRKCANCSYTYTDEYGVEYSYSYDEYCNTKKDVENFEIMVKNQAEDLGGTHDCDIE' A
#
# COMPACT_ATOMS: atom_id res chain seq x y z
N MET A 1 52.36 15.85 -6.30
CA MET A 1 50.94 16.14 -6.60
C MET A 1 50.13 14.84 -6.52
N LYS A 2 49.65 14.46 -5.33
CA LYS A 2 48.81 13.27 -5.09
C LYS A 2 47.93 13.51 -3.84
N LYS A 3 47.15 14.60 -3.85
CA LYS A 3 46.24 14.99 -2.76
C LYS A 3 44.88 15.46 -3.33
N ILE A 4 44.34 14.73 -4.32
CA ILE A 4 43.04 15.03 -4.93
C ILE A 4 42.29 13.71 -5.21
N ILE A 5 42.22 12.82 -4.22
CA ILE A 5 41.30 11.67 -4.23
C ILE A 5 40.67 11.57 -2.83
N PHE A 6 40.24 12.71 -2.33
CA PHE A 6 39.25 12.85 -1.28
C PHE A 6 38.20 13.77 -1.90
N LEU A 7 36.92 13.43 -1.76
CA LEU A 7 35.72 14.04 -2.37
C LEU A 7 35.13 13.21 -3.52
N ILE A 8 33.81 12.98 -3.42
CA ILE A 8 32.90 12.38 -4.42
C ILE A 8 32.69 10.85 -4.33
N VAL A 9 32.73 10.27 -3.13
CA VAL A 9 31.98 9.01 -2.85
C VAL A 9 31.16 9.18 -1.56
N ILE A 10 30.55 10.35 -1.38
CA ILE A 10 29.70 10.69 -0.22
C ILE A 10 28.37 11.30 -0.70
N ILE A 11 27.91 10.97 -1.92
CA ILE A 11 26.66 11.53 -2.48
C ILE A 11 25.67 10.42 -2.91
N SER A 12 26.05 9.14 -2.88
CA SER A 12 25.13 8.05 -3.24
C SER A 12 24.26 7.53 -2.09
N SER A 13 24.32 8.11 -0.90
CA SER A 13 23.19 8.08 0.03
C SER A 13 22.12 9.05 -0.47
N VAL A 14 21.71 8.90 -1.73
CA VAL A 14 20.44 9.45 -2.21
C VAL A 14 19.42 8.70 -1.39
N SER A 15 18.99 9.37 -0.33
CA SER A 15 17.82 9.04 0.44
C SER A 15 16.72 8.64 -0.53
N PHE A 16 16.51 7.34 -0.72
CA PHE A 16 15.19 6.82 -1.06
C PHE A 16 14.33 6.98 0.20
N SER A 17 14.15 8.22 0.65
CA SER A 17 12.89 8.71 1.19
C SER A 17 11.89 8.75 0.04
N SER A 18 11.78 7.63 -0.70
CA SER A 18 10.69 7.38 -1.61
C SER A 18 9.48 7.31 -0.70
N CYS A 19 8.55 8.24 -0.88
CA CYS A 19 7.28 8.31 -0.17
C CYS A 19 6.52 7.00 -0.37
N ARG A 20 6.88 5.97 0.40
CA ARG A 20 6.10 4.75 0.54
C ARG A 20 4.85 5.17 1.28
N LYS A 21 3.72 4.89 0.66
CA LYS A 21 2.42 4.93 1.32
C LYS A 21 2.15 3.54 1.86
N CYS A 22 1.50 3.48 3.00
CA CYS A 22 1.03 2.22 3.55
C CYS A 22 -0.49 2.25 3.54
N ALA A 23 -1.11 1.11 3.24
CA ALA A 23 -2.54 0.95 3.36
C ALA A 23 -2.89 -0.30 4.17
N ASN A 24 -3.86 -0.15 5.05
CA ASN A 24 -4.52 -1.23 5.75
C ASN A 24 -5.96 -1.29 5.24
N CYS A 25 -6.30 -2.33 4.49
CA CYS A 25 -7.59 -2.47 3.86
C CYS A 25 -8.36 -3.66 4.41
N SER A 26 -9.67 -3.54 4.44
CA SER A 26 -10.60 -4.62 4.79
C SER A 26 -11.85 -4.55 3.92
N TYR A 27 -12.56 -5.67 3.81
CA TYR A 27 -13.89 -5.68 3.23
C TYR A 27 -14.83 -6.56 4.04
N THR A 28 -16.11 -6.28 3.92
CA THR A 28 -17.20 -7.07 4.48
C THR A 28 -18.16 -7.46 3.37
N TYR A 29 -18.80 -8.61 3.48
CA TYR A 29 -19.87 -9.02 2.57
C TYR A 29 -20.87 -9.90 3.31
N THR A 30 -22.10 -9.96 2.79
CA THR A 30 -23.16 -10.81 3.32
C THR A 30 -23.42 -11.95 2.34
N ASP A 31 -23.44 -13.19 2.82
CA ASP A 31 -23.77 -14.34 1.98
C ASP A 31 -25.28 -14.47 1.69
N GLU A 32 -25.65 -15.47 0.90
CA GLU A 32 -27.04 -15.77 0.55
C GLU A 32 -27.91 -16.17 1.76
N TYR A 33 -27.30 -16.51 2.90
CA TYR A 33 -27.97 -16.86 4.15
C TYR A 33 -28.08 -15.67 5.11
N GLY A 34 -27.60 -14.48 4.71
CA GLY A 34 -27.61 -13.27 5.55
C GLY A 34 -26.47 -13.23 6.57
N VAL A 35 -25.45 -14.08 6.44
CA VAL A 35 -24.29 -14.08 7.34
C VAL A 35 -23.27 -13.06 6.87
N GLU A 36 -22.90 -12.14 7.75
CA GLU A 36 -21.84 -11.16 7.48
C GLU A 36 -20.46 -11.77 7.72
N TYR A 37 -19.58 -11.60 6.74
CA TYR A 37 -18.17 -11.93 6.81
C TYR A 37 -17.34 -10.66 6.74
N SER A 38 -16.21 -10.67 7.42
CA SER A 38 -15.20 -9.61 7.34
C SER A 38 -13.85 -10.23 7.04
N TYR A 39 -13.11 -9.60 6.13
CA TYR A 39 -11.75 -9.97 5.78
C TYR A 39 -10.86 -8.74 5.86
N SER A 40 -9.73 -8.86 6.55
CA SER A 40 -8.73 -7.81 6.68
C SER A 40 -7.45 -8.25 5.99
N TYR A 41 -6.88 -7.37 5.18
CA TYR A 41 -5.57 -7.55 4.58
C TYR A 41 -4.48 -7.12 5.56
N ASP A 42 -3.31 -7.73 5.44
CA ASP A 42 -2.09 -7.23 6.07
C ASP A 42 -1.70 -5.86 5.48
N GLU A 43 -0.93 -5.09 6.25
CA GLU A 43 -0.42 -3.79 5.82
C GLU A 43 0.37 -3.88 4.50
N TYR A 44 -0.03 -3.05 3.54
CA TYR A 44 0.61 -2.98 2.24
C TYR A 44 1.32 -1.64 2.03
N CYS A 45 2.64 -1.65 2.15
CA CYS A 45 3.49 -0.47 1.95
C CYS A 45 4.21 -0.48 0.60
N ASN A 46 3.85 0.44 -0.30
CA ASN A 46 4.49 0.55 -1.61
C ASN A 46 4.43 1.99 -2.17
N THR A 47 4.72 2.17 -3.46
CA THR A 47 4.55 3.46 -4.10
C THR A 47 3.09 3.91 -4.01
N LYS A 48 2.85 5.24 -3.94
CA LYS A 48 1.49 5.79 -3.88
C LYS A 48 0.55 5.17 -4.93
N LYS A 49 1.02 5.05 -6.17
CA LYS A 49 0.24 4.46 -7.27
C LYS A 49 -0.14 3.00 -7.01
N ASP A 50 0.79 2.22 -6.46
CA ASP A 50 0.53 0.81 -6.17
C ASP A 50 -0.41 0.63 -4.99
N VAL A 51 -0.36 1.53 -4.00
CA VAL A 51 -1.30 1.57 -2.88
C VAL A 51 -2.70 1.96 -3.33
N GLU A 52 -2.83 2.98 -4.19
CA GLU A 52 -4.11 3.35 -4.81
C GLU A 52 -4.68 2.18 -5.65
N ASN A 53 -3.83 1.46 -6.39
CA ASN A 53 -4.26 0.27 -7.12
C ASN A 53 -4.71 -0.86 -6.19
N PHE A 54 -4.05 -1.03 -5.04
CA PHE A 54 -4.43 -2.00 -4.03
C PHE A 54 -5.80 -1.68 -3.44
N GLU A 55 -6.05 -0.42 -3.07
CA GLU A 55 -7.37 0.06 -2.63
C GLU A 55 -8.46 -0.23 -3.68
N ILE A 56 -8.22 0.10 -4.95
CA ILE A 56 -9.16 -0.17 -6.05
C ILE A 56 -9.45 -1.67 -6.17
N MET A 57 -8.44 -2.52 -6.01
CA MET A 57 -8.60 -3.97 -6.06
C MET A 57 -9.49 -4.49 -4.92
N VAL A 58 -9.26 -4.02 -3.69
CA VAL A 58 -10.10 -4.39 -2.53
C VAL A 58 -11.53 -3.87 -2.71
N LYS A 59 -11.69 -2.64 -3.20
CA LYS A 59 -12.98 -2.05 -3.53
C LYS A 59 -13.75 -2.91 -4.55
N ASN A 60 -13.12 -3.25 -5.67
CA ASN A 60 -13.77 -4.05 -6.72
C ASN A 60 -14.18 -5.42 -6.18
N GLN A 61 -13.34 -6.04 -5.34
CA GLN A 61 -13.68 -7.31 -4.72
C GLN A 61 -14.87 -7.21 -3.77
N ALA A 62 -14.94 -6.14 -2.96
CA ALA A 62 -16.11 -5.89 -2.13
C ALA A 62 -17.37 -5.69 -3.00
N GLU A 63 -17.29 -4.89 -4.06
CA GLU A 63 -18.40 -4.65 -4.98
C GLU A 63 -18.87 -5.94 -5.69
N ASP A 64 -17.96 -6.79 -6.15
CA ASP A 64 -18.26 -8.09 -6.78
C ASP A 64 -19.01 -9.02 -5.82
N LEU A 65 -18.77 -8.90 -4.52
CA LEU A 65 -19.43 -9.67 -3.46
C LEU A 65 -20.67 -8.96 -2.89
N GLY A 66 -21.05 -7.78 -3.42
CA GLY A 66 -22.16 -6.97 -2.89
C GLY A 66 -21.91 -6.40 -1.49
N GLY A 67 -20.64 -6.28 -1.13
CA GLY A 67 -20.14 -5.88 0.18
C GLY A 67 -19.69 -4.43 0.28
N THR A 68 -18.99 -4.11 1.37
CA THR A 68 -18.37 -2.80 1.61
C THR A 68 -16.87 -2.95 1.86
N HIS A 69 -16.08 -1.92 1.57
CA HIS A 69 -14.64 -1.89 1.82
C HIS A 69 -14.29 -0.69 2.70
N ASP A 70 -13.19 -0.82 3.44
CA ASP A 70 -12.61 0.24 4.27
C ASP A 70 -11.08 0.17 4.15
N CYS A 71 -10.44 1.30 3.82
CA CYS A 71 -8.99 1.38 3.65
C CYS A 71 -8.48 2.64 4.35
N ASP A 72 -7.53 2.45 5.26
CA ASP A 72 -6.78 3.54 5.90
C ASP A 72 -5.41 3.67 5.23
N ILE A 73 -5.08 4.87 4.73
CA ILE A 73 -3.86 5.13 3.95
C ILE A 73 -2.99 6.18 4.63
N GLU A 74 -1.80 5.78 5.06
CA GLU A 74 -0.81 6.61 5.78
C GLU A 74 0.30 7.14 4.88
#